data_AF-A0A1L5KX72-F1
#
_entry.id   AF-A0A1L5KX72-F1
#
_cell.length_a   1.000
_cell.length_b   1.000
_cell.length_c   1.000
_cell.angle_alpha   90.00
_cell.angle_beta   90.00
_cell.angle_gamma   90.00
#
_symmetry.space_group_name_H-M   'P 1'
#
loop_
_entity.id
_entity.type
_entity.pdbx_description
1 polymer ?
#
loop_
_entity_poly.entity_id
_entity_poly.type
_entity_poly.pdbx_seq_one_letter_code
_entity_poly.pdbx_strand_id
1 'polypeptide(L)'
;MAAISLHAQSFADYFADKTLRVDYIFTGNAAKQEICLDGLSCLPSWAGRKHHLPELPLQGNGQIIMRDAANGSVIYKTSFSSLFQEWLETDEAKAVTKGFENTFLLPYPLRPAEIEITLLDPRRNVRASMKHTVSPDDILIHQKGTAHITPHKYLLQSGNTAKCIDVAIL
;
A
#
# COMPACT_ATOMS: atom_id res chain seq x y z
N MET A 1 -27.16 -4.97 -29.85
CA MET A 1 -25.76 -4.71 -29.43
C MET A 1 -25.82 -3.92 -28.13
N ALA A 2 -25.36 -4.49 -27.02
CA ALA A 2 -25.27 -3.77 -25.76
C ALA A 2 -24.01 -2.88 -25.80
N ALA A 3 -24.19 -1.57 -25.65
CA ALA A 3 -23.08 -0.65 -25.47
C ALA A 3 -22.43 -0.93 -24.12
N ILE A 4 -21.19 -1.43 -24.12
CA ILE A 4 -20.37 -1.53 -22.92
C ILE A 4 -19.95 -0.10 -22.58
N SER A 5 -20.57 0.50 -21.58
CA SER A 5 -20.06 1.73 -20.99
C SER A 5 -18.77 1.40 -20.25
N LEU A 6 -17.61 1.81 -20.79
CA LEU A 6 -16.38 1.85 -20.02
C LEU A 6 -16.52 2.96 -18.98
N HIS A 7 -16.98 2.59 -17.78
CA HIS A 7 -16.92 3.49 -16.63
C HIS A 7 -15.51 3.40 -16.03
N ALA A 8 -14.73 4.48 -16.18
CA ALA A 8 -13.49 4.64 -15.42
C ALA A 8 -13.83 4.76 -13.93
N GLN A 9 -13.10 4.05 -13.08
CA GLN A 9 -13.30 4.11 -11.63
C GLN A 9 -13.09 5.54 -11.13
N SER A 10 -14.08 6.11 -10.46
CA SER A 10 -13.96 7.40 -9.78
C SER A 10 -13.39 7.21 -8.37
N PHE A 11 -12.42 8.04 -7.99
CA PHE A 11 -11.80 8.01 -6.66
C PHE A 11 -12.84 8.17 -5.54
N ALA A 12 -13.77 9.12 -5.71
CA ALA A 12 -14.75 9.49 -4.70
C ALA A 12 -15.79 8.39 -4.41
N ASP A 13 -15.90 7.40 -5.29
CA ASP A 13 -16.86 6.29 -5.13
C ASP A 13 -16.42 5.31 -4.01
N TYR A 14 -15.11 5.29 -3.73
CA TYR A 14 -14.49 4.32 -2.82
C TYR A 14 -13.62 4.96 -1.74
N PHE A 15 -13.11 6.17 -1.96
CA PHE A 15 -12.06 6.73 -1.11
C PHE A 15 -12.37 8.13 -0.59
N ALA A 16 -12.01 8.37 0.68
CA ALA A 16 -11.89 9.71 1.23
C ALA A 16 -10.53 10.31 0.84
N ASP A 17 -10.43 11.65 0.86
CA ASP A 17 -9.16 12.36 0.65
C ASP A 17 -8.25 12.30 1.89
N LYS A 18 -7.94 11.07 2.32
CA LYS A 18 -7.07 10.71 3.44
C LYS A 18 -6.20 9.52 3.03
N THR A 19 -5.13 9.26 3.75
CA THR A 19 -4.27 8.08 3.50
C THR A 19 -4.47 7.04 4.59
N LEU A 20 -4.74 5.80 4.19
CA LEU A 20 -4.52 4.63 5.01
C LEU A 20 -3.04 4.22 4.88
N ARG A 21 -2.25 4.49 5.92
CA ARG A 21 -0.90 3.97 6.06
C ARG A 21 -1.00 2.58 6.70
N VAL A 22 -0.36 1.60 6.07
CA VAL A 22 -0.29 0.23 6.57
C VAL A 22 1.16 -0.13 6.80
N ASP A 23 1.49 -0.48 8.04
CA ASP A 23 2.79 -0.95 8.47
C ASP A 23 2.74 -2.48 8.59
N TYR A 24 3.65 -3.18 7.92
CA TYR A 24 3.81 -4.64 7.99
C TYR A 24 5.20 -4.99 8.50
N ILE A 25 5.33 -6.19 9.08
CA ILE A 25 6.62 -6.85 9.24
C ILE A 25 6.69 -8.00 8.25
N PHE A 26 7.68 -7.95 7.37
CA PHE A 26 8.05 -9.10 6.54
C PHE A 26 9.05 -9.93 7.31
N THR A 27 8.72 -11.19 7.57
CA THR A 27 9.52 -12.08 8.40
C THR A 27 9.94 -13.31 7.61
N GLY A 28 11.12 -13.84 7.90
CA GLY A 28 11.52 -15.10 7.30
C GLY A 28 13.02 -15.29 7.20
N ASN A 29 13.37 -16.25 6.36
CA ASN A 29 14.71 -16.67 6.01
C ASN A 29 14.69 -17.15 4.54
N ALA A 30 15.80 -17.68 4.01
CA ALA A 30 15.90 -18.11 2.62
C ALA A 30 14.84 -19.16 2.22
N ALA A 31 14.39 -20.01 3.15
CA ALA A 31 13.47 -21.10 2.88
C ALA A 31 11.99 -20.73 3.03
N LYS A 32 11.64 -19.87 4.01
CA LYS A 32 10.24 -19.50 4.30
C LYS A 32 10.10 -18.01 4.57
N GLN A 33 9.03 -17.41 4.04
CA GLN A 33 8.67 -16.01 4.25
C GLN A 33 7.21 -15.89 4.69
N GLU A 34 6.94 -14.93 5.56
CA GLU A 34 5.63 -14.62 6.12
C GLU A 34 5.47 -13.10 6.20
N ILE A 35 4.22 -12.65 6.29
CA ILE A 35 3.86 -11.24 6.40
C ILE A 35 2.87 -11.12 7.54
N CYS A 36 3.11 -10.19 8.47
CA CYS A 36 2.14 -9.82 9.49
C CYS A 36 1.86 -8.32 9.48
N LEU A 37 0.63 -7.96 9.85
CA LEU A 37 0.22 -6.58 10.06
C LEU A 37 0.81 -6.10 11.39
N ASP A 38 1.51 -4.97 11.35
CA ASP A 38 2.05 -4.31 12.54
C ASP A 38 1.09 -3.23 13.02
N GLY A 39 0.65 -2.35 12.10
CA GLY A 39 -0.24 -1.26 12.47
C GLY A 39 -0.93 -0.58 11.30
N LEU A 40 -2.05 0.06 11.63
CA LEU A 40 -2.82 0.91 10.73
C LEU A 40 -2.77 2.35 11.23
N SER A 41 -2.64 3.29 10.30
CA SER A 41 -2.68 4.72 10.62
C SER A 41 -3.43 5.51 9.56
N CYS A 42 -4.06 6.61 9.96
CA CYS A 42 -4.71 7.57 9.08
C CYS A 42 -3.86 8.85 9.00
N LEU A 43 -3.53 9.29 7.78
CA LEU A 43 -2.94 10.61 7.50
C LEU A 43 -4.00 11.56 6.94
N PRO A 44 -3.88 12.88 7.18
CA PRO A 44 -4.97 13.84 6.95
C PRO A 44 -5.31 14.08 5.47
N SER A 45 -4.43 13.73 4.54
CA SER A 45 -4.64 13.92 3.09
C SER A 45 -4.16 12.72 2.29
N TRP A 46 -4.68 12.57 1.06
CA TRP A 46 -4.16 11.64 0.06
C TRP A 46 -3.31 12.39 -0.97
N ALA A 47 -2.02 12.05 -1.05
CA ALA A 47 -1.07 12.64 -2.01
C ALA A 47 -0.77 11.70 -3.21
N GLY A 48 -1.42 10.54 -3.27
CA GLY A 48 -1.23 9.60 -4.37
C GLY A 48 -2.18 9.85 -5.53
N ARG A 49 -2.16 8.92 -6.49
CA ARG A 49 -2.96 9.03 -7.71
C ARG A 49 -4.47 8.94 -7.45
N LYS A 50 -5.25 9.62 -8.29
CA LYS A 50 -6.74 9.55 -8.34
C LYS A 50 -7.28 8.88 -9.61
N HIS A 51 -6.38 8.41 -10.48
CA HIS A 51 -6.68 7.72 -11.74
C HIS A 51 -5.81 6.47 -11.87
N HIS A 52 -6.15 5.56 -12.80
CA HIS A 52 -5.47 4.26 -12.97
C HIS A 52 -5.39 3.48 -11.64
N LEU A 53 -6.44 3.59 -10.81
CA LEU A 53 -6.49 3.03 -9.46
C LEU A 53 -6.35 1.50 -9.44
N PRO A 54 -6.99 0.71 -10.34
CA PRO A 54 -6.87 -0.75 -10.32
C PRO A 54 -5.69 -1.29 -11.15
N GLU A 55 -4.83 -0.40 -11.64
CA GLU A 55 -3.72 -0.68 -12.55
C GLU A 55 -2.35 -0.56 -11.85
N LEU A 56 -1.35 -1.19 -12.44
CA LEU A 56 0.04 -1.13 -12.00
C LEU A 56 0.92 -0.58 -13.13
N PRO A 57 1.73 0.47 -12.89
CA PRO A 57 2.69 0.93 -13.88
C PRO A 57 3.82 -0.09 -14.12
N LEU A 58 4.17 -0.88 -13.09
CA LEU A 58 5.18 -1.93 -13.12
C LEU A 58 4.72 -3.10 -12.24
N GLN A 59 5.22 -4.31 -12.49
CA GLN A 59 4.85 -5.47 -11.67
C GLN A 59 5.43 -5.42 -10.25
N GLY A 60 6.66 -4.90 -10.09
CA GLY A 60 7.41 -4.97 -8.85
C GLY A 60 7.78 -6.39 -8.43
N ASN A 61 8.49 -6.50 -7.31
CA ASN A 61 8.74 -7.78 -6.62
C ASN A 61 7.73 -8.01 -5.47
N GLY A 62 6.93 -7.00 -5.13
CA GLY A 62 5.78 -7.12 -4.26
C GLY A 62 4.61 -6.28 -4.78
N GLN A 63 3.40 -6.68 -4.42
CA GLN A 63 2.16 -6.03 -4.84
C GLN A 63 1.19 -5.92 -3.68
N ILE A 64 0.43 -4.83 -3.66
CA ILE A 64 -0.76 -4.67 -2.81
C ILE A 64 -1.96 -4.48 -3.70
N ILE A 65 -3.01 -5.25 -3.44
CA ILE A 65 -4.30 -5.16 -4.09
C ILE A 65 -5.35 -4.90 -3.01
N MET A 66 -6.06 -3.78 -3.14
CA MET A 66 -7.20 -3.46 -2.30
C MET A 66 -8.49 -3.74 -3.06
N ARG A 67 -9.43 -4.43 -2.42
CA ARG A 67 -10.75 -4.76 -2.96
C ARG A 67 -11.85 -4.22 -2.06
N ASP A 68 -12.93 -3.74 -2.66
CA ASP A 68 -14.17 -3.45 -1.94
C ASP A 68 -14.71 -4.75 -1.33
N ALA A 69 -14.94 -4.79 -0.02
CA ALA A 69 -15.33 -6.03 0.65
C ALA A 69 -16.76 -6.47 0.31
N ALA A 70 -17.62 -5.57 -0.17
CA ALA A 70 -19.01 -5.90 -0.47
C ALA A 70 -19.17 -6.62 -1.81
N ASN A 71 -18.35 -6.29 -2.81
CA ASN A 71 -18.48 -6.84 -4.15
C ASN A 71 -17.19 -7.47 -4.73
N GLY A 72 -16.06 -7.38 -4.03
CA GLY A 72 -14.77 -7.96 -4.44
C GLY A 72 -14.05 -7.22 -5.58
N SER A 73 -14.57 -6.07 -6.02
CA SER A 73 -13.95 -5.28 -7.08
C SER A 73 -12.61 -4.75 -6.63
N VAL A 74 -11.59 -4.83 -7.50
CA VAL A 74 -10.30 -4.16 -7.25
C VAL A 74 -10.52 -2.66 -7.29
N ILE A 75 -10.22 -1.99 -6.18
CA ILE A 75 -10.40 -0.55 -6.04
C ILE A 75 -9.08 0.23 -5.98
N TYR A 76 -7.97 -0.43 -5.64
CA TYR A 76 -6.64 0.16 -5.70
C TYR A 76 -5.56 -0.91 -5.86
N LYS A 77 -4.48 -0.59 -6.59
CA LYS A 77 -3.26 -1.40 -6.65
C LYS A 77 -2.00 -0.58 -6.44
N THR A 78 -0.96 -1.17 -5.89
CA THR A 78 0.39 -0.60 -5.96
C THR A 78 1.44 -1.72 -5.95
N SER A 79 2.62 -1.44 -6.48
CA SER A 79 3.74 -2.39 -6.58
C SER A 79 4.99 -1.79 -5.96
N PHE A 80 5.88 -2.65 -5.48
CA PHE A 80 7.12 -2.25 -4.81
C PHE A 80 8.21 -3.31 -4.96
N SER A 81 9.39 -2.99 -4.43
CA SER A 81 10.43 -3.93 -4.01
C SER A 81 10.82 -3.57 -2.58
N SER A 82 11.52 -4.46 -1.87
CA SER A 82 11.85 -4.26 -0.46
C SER A 82 13.28 -4.70 -0.13
N LEU A 83 13.87 -4.05 0.88
CA LEU A 83 15.16 -4.46 1.44
C LEU A 83 15.13 -5.89 1.99
N PHE A 84 13.98 -6.33 2.51
CA PHE A 84 13.76 -7.72 2.93
C PHE A 84 14.04 -8.70 1.77
N GLN A 85 13.55 -8.42 0.56
CA GLN A 85 13.75 -9.31 -0.58
C GLN A 85 15.21 -9.36 -1.04
N GLU A 86 15.97 -8.27 -0.88
CA GLU A 86 17.42 -8.29 -1.11
C GLU A 86 18.13 -9.12 -0.03
N TRP A 87 17.76 -8.94 1.23
CA TRP A 87 18.33 -9.68 2.35
C TRP A 87 18.14 -11.19 2.24
N LEU A 88 17.02 -11.66 1.67
CA LEU A 88 16.74 -13.09 1.46
C LEU A 88 17.78 -13.80 0.58
N GLU A 89 18.52 -13.05 -0.24
CA GLU A 89 19.55 -13.59 -1.14
C GLU A 89 20.95 -13.62 -0.48
N THR A 90 21.06 -13.21 0.78
CA THR A 90 22.32 -13.21 1.53
C THR A 90 22.59 -14.55 2.21
N ASP A 91 23.86 -14.81 2.57
CA ASP A 91 24.22 -15.99 3.37
C ASP A 91 23.61 -15.96 4.77
N GLU A 92 23.38 -14.76 5.33
CA GLU A 92 22.76 -14.62 6.63
C GLU A 92 21.33 -15.20 6.65
N ALA A 93 20.55 -14.97 5.59
CA ALA A 93 19.20 -15.52 5.47
C ALA A 93 19.16 -17.05 5.40
N LYS A 94 20.29 -17.73 5.15
CA LYS A 94 20.38 -19.20 5.21
C LYS A 94 20.51 -19.71 6.65
N ALA A 95 20.93 -18.86 7.58
CA ALA A 95 21.26 -19.24 8.96
C ALA A 95 20.26 -18.71 9.99
N VAL A 96 19.67 -17.53 9.76
CA VAL A 96 18.80 -16.87 10.76
C VAL A 96 17.49 -16.39 10.16
N THR A 97 16.48 -16.26 11.04
CA THR A 97 15.18 -15.67 10.70
C THR A 97 15.13 -14.24 11.24
N LYS A 98 14.73 -13.28 10.39
CA LYS A 98 14.62 -11.86 10.75
C LYS A 98 13.25 -11.28 10.37
N GLY A 99 12.92 -10.14 10.98
CA GLY A 99 11.77 -9.31 10.62
C GLY A 99 12.21 -7.94 10.13
N PHE A 100 11.52 -7.40 9.13
CA PHE A 100 11.77 -6.09 8.52
C PHE A 100 10.49 -5.28 8.45
N GLU A 101 10.54 -4.04 8.91
CA GLU A 101 9.44 -3.07 8.79
C GLU A 101 9.25 -2.63 7.34
N ASN A 102 8.00 -2.63 6.88
CA ASN A 102 7.62 -2.23 5.53
C ASN A 102 6.31 -1.42 5.58
N THR A 103 6.39 -0.15 5.18
CA THR A 103 5.25 0.79 5.20
C THR A 103 4.73 1.04 3.79
N PHE A 104 3.40 1.05 3.63
CA PHE A 104 2.74 1.39 2.37
C PHE A 104 1.60 2.39 2.58
N LEU A 105 1.40 3.24 1.58
CA LEU A 105 0.36 4.28 1.57
C LEU A 105 -0.74 3.91 0.57
N LEU A 106 -1.96 3.80 1.07
CA LEU A 106 -3.15 3.46 0.31
C LEU A 106 -4.20 4.57 0.48
N PRO A 107 -5.07 4.83 -0.50
CA PRO A 107 -6.17 5.76 -0.31
C PRO A 107 -7.13 5.23 0.76
N TYR A 108 -7.61 6.09 1.65
CA TYR A 108 -8.43 5.68 2.78
C TYR A 108 -9.85 5.28 2.31
N PRO A 109 -10.30 4.03 2.55
CA PRO A 109 -11.57 3.57 2.00
C PRO A 109 -12.77 4.15 2.77
N LEU A 110 -13.88 4.35 2.06
CA LEU A 110 -15.15 4.81 2.65
C LEU A 110 -15.94 3.67 3.31
N ARG A 111 -15.63 2.42 2.94
CA ARG A 111 -16.31 1.19 3.36
C ARG A 111 -15.26 0.10 3.64
N PRO A 112 -15.60 -1.00 4.32
CA PRO A 112 -14.67 -2.09 4.55
C PRO A 112 -13.99 -2.57 3.26
N ALA A 113 -12.68 -2.78 3.32
CA ALA A 113 -11.87 -3.21 2.18
C ALA A 113 -10.98 -4.39 2.54
N GLU A 114 -10.88 -5.39 1.66
CA GLU A 114 -9.88 -6.46 1.76
C GLU A 114 -8.57 -5.97 1.13
N ILE A 115 -7.48 -6.06 1.88
CA ILE A 115 -6.13 -5.75 1.43
C ILE A 115 -5.37 -7.07 1.33
N GLU A 116 -4.89 -7.36 0.14
CA GLU A 116 -3.99 -8.48 -0.15
C GLU A 116 -2.61 -7.93 -0.47
N ILE A 117 -1.61 -8.35 0.30
CA ILE A 117 -0.20 -8.06 0.03
C ILE A 117 0.51 -9.36 -0.36
N THR A 118 1.32 -9.29 -1.42
CA THR A 118 1.98 -10.45 -2.00
C THR A 118 3.43 -10.14 -2.32
N LEU A 119 4.34 -11.04 -1.93
CA LEU A 119 5.74 -11.03 -2.31
C LEU A 119 5.99 -12.07 -3.39
N LEU A 120 6.72 -11.68 -4.43
CA LEU A 120 7.05 -12.51 -5.58
C LEU A 120 8.53 -12.91 -5.56
N ASP A 121 8.85 -14.08 -6.08
CA ASP A 121 10.22 -14.49 -6.39
C ASP A 121 10.67 -13.90 -7.76
N PRO A 122 11.96 -14.03 -8.12
CA PRO A 122 12.45 -13.57 -9.43
C PRO A 122 11.77 -14.23 -10.64
N ARG A 123 11.13 -15.39 -10.46
CA ARG A 123 10.35 -16.13 -11.47
C ARG A 123 8.87 -15.76 -11.45
N ARG A 124 8.46 -14.78 -10.63
CA ARG A 124 7.08 -14.30 -10.43
C ARG A 124 6.15 -15.29 -9.73
N ASN A 125 6.66 -16.29 -9.02
CA ASN A 125 5.86 -17.12 -8.13
C ASN A 125 5.62 -16.40 -6.80
N VAL A 126 4.48 -16.68 -6.16
CA VAL A 126 4.18 -16.16 -4.83
C VAL A 126 5.09 -16.82 -3.80
N ARG A 127 5.90 -16.01 -3.10
CA ARG A 127 6.71 -16.43 -1.94
C ARG A 127 5.90 -16.39 -0.65
N ALA A 128 5.17 -15.30 -0.47
CA ALA A 128 4.32 -15.07 0.69
C ALA A 128 3.14 -14.18 0.28
N SER A 129 2.01 -14.38 0.93
CA SER A 129 0.85 -13.50 0.79
C SER A 129 0.11 -13.42 2.12
N MET A 130 -0.46 -12.26 2.39
CA MET A 130 -1.35 -12.01 3.52
C MET A 130 -2.57 -11.26 3.04
N LYS A 131 -3.73 -11.66 3.55
CA LYS A 131 -4.99 -10.93 3.40
C LYS A 131 -5.48 -10.47 4.75
N HIS A 132 -5.99 -9.25 4.81
CA HIS A 132 -6.72 -8.73 5.98
C HIS A 132 -7.79 -7.75 5.53
N THR A 133 -8.79 -7.55 6.38
CA THR A 133 -9.88 -6.59 6.14
C THR A 133 -9.69 -5.38 7.02
N VAL A 134 -9.79 -4.18 6.43
CA VAL A 134 -9.78 -2.92 7.17
C VAL A 134 -11.19 -2.37 7.20
N SER A 135 -11.72 -2.13 8.41
CA SER A 135 -12.94 -1.36 8.61
C SER A 135 -12.56 0.11 8.84
N PRO A 136 -13.06 1.07 8.03
CA PRO A 136 -12.63 2.47 8.10
C PRO A 136 -13.02 3.20 9.40
N ASP A 137 -13.91 2.62 10.18
CA ASP A 137 -14.40 3.06 11.48
C ASP A 137 -13.70 2.39 12.67
N ASP A 138 -12.69 1.53 12.43
CA ASP A 138 -11.89 0.91 13.49
C ASP A 138 -11.14 1.99 14.29
N ILE A 139 -11.48 2.06 15.58
CA ILE A 139 -10.92 3.03 16.54
C ILE A 139 -9.42 2.83 16.79
N LEU A 140 -8.87 1.65 16.46
CA LEU A 140 -7.45 1.36 16.60
C LEU A 140 -6.62 1.91 15.43
N ILE A 141 -7.25 2.44 14.37
CA ILE A 141 -6.54 3.13 13.29
C ILE A 141 -5.97 4.46 13.83
N HIS A 142 -4.67 4.48 14.04
CA HIS A 142 -3.99 5.59 14.70
C HIS A 142 -3.99 6.85 13.82
N GLN A 143 -4.55 7.95 14.34
CA GLN A 143 -4.54 9.25 13.66
C GLN A 143 -3.14 9.89 13.76
N LYS A 144 -2.50 10.15 12.62
CA LYS A 144 -1.15 10.74 12.54
C LYS A 144 -1.15 11.99 11.66
N GLY A 145 -0.16 12.85 11.84
CA GLY A 145 0.04 14.03 10.98
C GLY A 145 -0.92 15.19 11.24
N THR A 146 -1.61 15.21 12.38
CA THR A 146 -2.54 16.29 12.77
C THR A 146 -1.93 17.28 13.78
N ALA A 147 -0.88 16.87 14.49
CA ALA A 147 -0.15 17.67 15.48
C ALA A 147 1.35 17.42 15.37
N HIS A 148 2.15 18.36 15.86
CA HIS A 148 3.63 18.27 15.88
C HIS A 148 4.24 17.91 14.52
N ILE A 149 3.72 18.51 13.44
CA ILE A 149 4.23 18.28 12.08
C ILE A 149 5.69 18.74 12.01
N THR A 150 6.57 17.88 11.52
CA THR A 150 7.99 18.18 11.34
C THR A 150 8.17 19.48 10.55
N PRO A 151 9.00 20.43 11.03
CA PRO A 151 9.30 21.64 10.28
C PRO A 151 9.80 21.30 8.88
N HIS A 152 9.19 21.89 7.86
CA HIS A 152 9.54 21.66 6.47
C HIS A 152 9.39 22.94 5.66
N LYS A 153 10.00 22.96 4.47
CA LYS A 153 9.82 24.02 3.48
C LYS A 153 9.72 23.41 2.10
N TYR A 154 8.94 24.03 1.22
CA TYR A 154 8.93 23.66 -0.19
C TYR A 154 10.19 24.19 -0.87
N LEU A 155 10.97 23.29 -1.48
CA LEU A 155 12.01 23.68 -2.45
C LEU A 155 11.39 23.96 -3.82
N LEU A 156 10.33 23.23 -4.17
CA LEU A 156 9.53 23.41 -5.36
C LEU A 156 8.06 23.11 -5.05
N GLN A 157 7.15 23.98 -5.48
CA GLN A 157 5.71 23.79 -5.35
C GLN A 157 5.00 24.19 -6.66
N SER A 158 4.89 23.25 -7.59
CA SER A 158 4.31 23.50 -8.92
C SER A 158 2.78 23.45 -8.95
N GLY A 159 2.14 22.96 -7.89
CA GLY A 159 0.69 22.79 -7.81
C GLY A 159 0.27 22.12 -6.50
N ASN A 160 -0.97 21.66 -6.45
CA ASN A 160 -1.49 20.87 -5.33
C ASN A 160 -1.14 19.38 -5.46
N THR A 161 -1.22 18.65 -4.36
CA THR A 161 -0.87 17.22 -4.26
C THR A 161 -1.73 16.32 -5.16
N ALA A 162 -2.93 16.76 -5.54
CA ALA A 162 -3.80 16.00 -6.44
C ALA A 162 -3.38 16.07 -7.92
N LYS A 163 -2.50 17.01 -8.29
CA LYS A 163 -2.09 17.29 -9.68
C LYS A 163 -0.58 17.15 -9.92
N CYS A 164 0.21 16.94 -8.86
CA CYS A 164 1.66 16.86 -8.93
C CYS A 164 2.16 15.57 -8.26
N ILE A 165 3.38 15.16 -8.59
CA ILE A 165 4.08 14.09 -7.86
C ILE A 165 4.79 14.75 -6.68
N ASP A 166 4.41 14.39 -5.46
CA ASP A 166 5.05 14.89 -4.25
C ASP A 166 6.30 14.07 -3.91
N VAL A 167 7.43 14.75 -3.76
CA VAL A 167 8.72 14.16 -3.37
C VAL A 167 9.20 14.82 -2.08
N ALA A 168 9.40 14.01 -1.04
CA ALA A 168 9.95 14.46 0.23
C ALA A 168 11.46 14.22 0.29
N ILE A 169 12.21 15.20 0.81
CA ILE A 169 13.63 15.07 1.14
C ILE A 169 13.72 15.10 2.66
N LEU A 170 14.19 13.99 3.23
CA LEU A 170 14.33 13.78 4.68
C LEU A 170 15.79 13.89 5.12
#